data_AF-A0A354EVA1-F1
#
_entry.id   AF-A0A354EVA1-F1
#
_cell.length_a   1.000
_cell.length_b   1.000
_cell.length_c   1.000
_cell.angle_alpha   90.00
_cell.angle_beta   90.00
_cell.angle_gamma   90.00
#
_symmetry.space_group_name_H-M   'P 1'
#
loop_
_entity.id
_entity.type
_entity.pdbx_description
1 polymer ?
#
loop_
_entity_poly.entity_id
_entity_poly.type
_entity_poly.pdbx_seq_one_letter_code
_entity_poly.pdbx_strand_id
1 'polypeptide(L)' 'MSNERTPRRGVLLIVASPSGAGKTSLCRRLMADHGGLELSVSMTTRGIRPGEVDGRDYHFVGHDQFQRLIDEDAFLEWAN' A
#
# COMPACT_ATOMS: atom_id res chain seq x y z
N MET A 1 11.31 15.47 -37.28
CA MET A 1 11.00 14.20 -36.59
C MET A 1 11.15 14.44 -35.10
N SER A 2 10.05 14.78 -34.42
CA SER A 2 10.02 14.97 -32.97
C SER A 2 10.12 13.60 -32.30
N ASN A 3 11.20 13.39 -31.56
CA ASN A 3 11.36 12.21 -30.71
C ASN A 3 10.50 12.42 -29.46
N GLU A 4 9.20 12.15 -29.57
CA GLU A 4 8.32 12.07 -28.39
C GLU A 4 8.77 10.89 -27.55
N ARG A 5 9.48 11.16 -26.45
CA ARG A 5 9.77 10.16 -25.43
C ARG A 5 8.43 9.76 -24.83
N THR A 6 7.92 8.58 -25.17
CA THR A 6 6.79 7.98 -24.47
C THR A 6 7.11 7.99 -22.96
N PRO A 7 6.27 8.59 -22.11
CA PRO A 7 6.52 8.61 -20.68
C PRO A 7 6.62 7.16 -20.19
N ARG A 8 7.72 6.84 -19.49
CA ARG A 8 7.92 5.50 -18.94
C ARG A 8 6.89 5.30 -17.84
N ARG A 9 6.12 4.21 -17.90
CA ARG A 9 5.22 3.82 -16.82
C ARG A 9 6.04 3.46 -15.58
N GLY A 10 5.52 3.79 -14.40
CA GLY A 10 6.06 3.31 -13.14
C GLY A 10 6.00 1.78 -13.04
N VAL A 11 6.77 1.21 -12.12
CA VAL A 11 6.79 -0.24 -11.86
C VAL A 11 6.03 -0.51 -10.57
N LEU A 12 5.10 -1.47 -10.61
CA LEU A 12 4.47 -2.02 -9.40
C LEU A 12 5.31 -3.19 -8.90
N LEU A 13 5.80 -3.09 -7.67
CA LEU A 13 6.55 -4.16 -7.01
C LEU A 13 5.68 -4.83 -5.95
N ILE A 14 5.41 -6.13 -6.10
CA ILE A 14 4.66 -6.92 -5.13
C ILE A 14 5.65 -7.71 -4.28
N VAL A 15 5.64 -7.46 -2.97
CA VAL A 15 6.43 -8.21 -1.99
C VAL A 15 5.48 -9.11 -1.19
N ALA A 16 5.66 -10.43 -1.32
CA ALA A 16 4.86 -11.43 -0.62
C ALA A 16 5.74 -12.34 0.24
N SER A 17 5.29 -12.65 1.44
CA SER A 17 5.93 -13.60 2.36
C SER A 17 4.92 -14.07 3.42
N PRO A 18 5.16 -15.21 4.10
CA PRO A 18 4.40 -15.57 5.29
C PRO A 18 4.46 -14.50 6.38
N SER A 19 3.49 -14.52 7.30
CA SER A 19 3.50 -13.64 8.47
C SER A 19 4.77 -13.86 9.30
N GLY A 20 5.38 -12.77 9.79
CA GLY A 20 6.61 -12.82 10.59
C GLY A 20 7.92 -12.91 9.79
N ALA A 21 7.88 -13.11 8.47
CA ALA A 21 9.08 -13.23 7.64
C ALA A 21 9.79 -11.89 7.31
N GLY A 22 9.29 -10.77 7.83
CA GLY A 22 9.98 -9.47 7.75
C GLY A 22 9.60 -8.56 6.56
N LYS A 23 8.50 -8.84 5.83
CA LYS A 23 8.02 -8.00 4.70
C LYS A 23 8.02 -6.50 5.02
N THR A 24 7.40 -6.12 6.14
CA THR A 24 7.28 -4.71 6.54
C THR A 24 8.64 -4.07 6.78
N SER A 25 9.58 -4.80 7.40
CA SER A 25 10.94 -4.31 7.63
C SER A 25 11.69 -4.09 6.32
N LEU A 26 11.57 -5.01 5.36
CA LEU A 26 12.15 -4.87 4.02
C LEU A 26 11.56 -3.66 3.28
N CYS A 27 10.24 -3.52 3.23
CA CYS A 27 9.59 -2.41 2.55
C CYS A 27 10.00 -1.05 3.14
N ARG A 28 10.05 -0.93 4.47
CA ARG A 28 10.52 0.31 5.14
C ARG A 28 11.96 0.66 4.77
N ARG A 29 12.84 -0.34 4.70
CA ARG A 29 14.23 -0.13 4.28
C ARG A 29 14.33 0.31 2.82
N LEU A 30 13.53 -0.30 1.93
CA LEU A 30 13.47 0.09 0.51
C LEU A 30 13.05 1.55 0.34
N MET A 31 12.06 2.03 1.10
CA MET A 31 11.64 3.44 1.03
C MET A 31 12.73 4.39 1.53
N ALA A 32 13.48 4.00 2.57
CA ALA A 32 14.57 4.80 3.11
C ALA A 32 15.78 4.90 2.16
N ASP A 33 16.10 3.79 1.47
CA ASP A 33 17.28 3.70 0.62
C ASP A 33 17.02 4.18 -0.83
N HIS A 34 15.75 4.24 -1.27
CA HIS A 34 15.37 4.57 -2.65
C HIS A 34 14.24 5.59 -2.72
N GLY A 35 14.57 6.88 -2.90
CA GLY A 35 13.59 7.97 -3.01
C GLY A 35 12.70 7.97 -4.26
N GLY A 36 12.85 7.00 -5.17
CA GLY A 36 11.97 6.78 -6.32
C GLY A 36 10.88 5.73 -6.08
N LEU A 37 10.81 5.18 -4.87
CA LEU A 37 9.79 4.22 -4.48
C LEU A 37 8.79 4.85 -3.51
N GLU A 38 7.53 4.47 -3.67
CA GLU A 38 6.46 4.82 -2.74
C GLU A 38 5.78 3.55 -2.26
N LEU A 39 5.39 3.52 -0.99
CA LEU A 39 4.67 2.40 -0.40
C LEU A 39 3.17 2.62 -0.56
N SER A 40 2.48 1.64 -1.16
CA SER A 40 1.02 1.61 -1.13
C SER A 40 0.55 1.23 0.28
N VAL A 41 -0.01 2.21 1.01
CA VAL A 41 -0.55 2.00 2.36
C VAL A 41 -1.93 1.36 2.26
N SER A 42 -2.09 0.15 2.80
CA SER A 42 -3.36 -0.58 2.78
C SER A 42 -4.41 0.05 3.71
N MET A 43 -5.69 -0.17 3.43
CA MET A 43 -6.78 0.15 4.36
C MET A 43 -7.12 -1.03 5.25
N THR A 44 -7.64 -0.79 6.46
CA THR A 44 -8.09 -1.86 7.37
C THR A 44 -9.25 -1.41 8.25
N THR A 45 -10.12 -2.35 8.61
CA THR A 45 -11.26 -2.14 9.52
C THR A 45 -10.94 -2.45 10.98
N ARG A 46 -9.80 -3.09 11.27
CA ARG A 46 -9.41 -3.36 12.65
C ARG A 46 -9.06 -2.04 13.35
N GLY A 47 -9.23 -2.02 14.67
CA GLY A 47 -8.74 -0.91 15.49
C GLY A 47 -7.22 -0.73 15.42
N ILE A 48 -6.80 0.52 15.56
CA ILE A 48 -5.40 0.92 15.69
C ILE A 48 -4.80 0.31 16.97
N ARG A 49 -3.60 -0.28 16.87
CA ARG A 49 -2.87 -0.84 18.03
C ARG A 49 -1.88 0.19 18.59
N PRO A 50 -1.44 0.06 19.85
CA PRO A 50 -0.43 0.95 20.41
C PRO A 50 0.83 1.04 19.53
N GLY A 51 1.22 2.25 19.16
CA GLY A 51 2.40 2.55 18.34
C GLY A 51 2.16 2.61 16.83
N GLU A 52 0.98 2.21 16.34
CA GLU A 52 0.59 2.40 14.94
C GLU A 52 0.15 3.84 14.67
N VAL A 53 0.29 4.27 13.42
CA VAL A 53 -0.08 5.61 12.96
C VAL A 53 -0.92 5.52 11.69
N ASP A 54 -2.07 6.20 11.71
CA ASP A 54 -2.95 6.32 10.54
C ASP A 54 -2.25 7.01 9.37
N GLY A 55 -2.46 6.49 8.16
CA GLY A 55 -1.79 6.94 6.94
C GLY A 55 -0.32 6.52 6.81
N ARG A 56 0.25 5.83 7.80
CA ARG A 56 1.60 5.26 7.74
C ARG A 56 1.59 3.74 7.75
N ASP A 57 0.93 3.15 8.75
CA ASP A 57 0.89 1.68 8.89
C ASP A 57 -0.31 1.10 8.13
N TYR A 58 -1.47 1.76 8.26
CA TYR A 58 -2.69 1.53 7.50
C TYR A 58 -3.48 2.84 7.40
N HIS A 59 -4.44 2.91 6.48
CA HIS A 59 -5.60 3.77 6.65
C HIS A 59 -6.64 3.03 7.49
N PHE A 60 -6.88 3.50 8.71
CA PHE A 60 -7.85 2.89 9.62
C PHE A 60 -9.24 3.45 9.33
N VAL A 61 -10.15 2.61 8.85
CA VAL A 61 -11.50 3.01 8.44
C VAL A 61 -12.57 2.17 9.13
N GLY A 62 -13.81 2.66 9.16
CA GLY A 62 -14.95 1.86 9.63
C GLY A 62 -15.38 0.81 8.61
N HIS A 63 -16.08 -0.23 9.07
CA HIS A 63 -16.65 -1.28 8.19
C HIS A 63 -17.53 -0.70 7.08
N ASP A 64 -18.41 0.25 7.39
CA ASP A 64 -19.31 0.86 6.42
C ASP A 64 -18.57 1.60 5.30
N GLN A 65 -17.46 2.26 5.64
CA GLN A 65 -16.61 2.94 4.66
C GLN A 65 -15.85 1.93 3.81
N PHE A 66 -15.29 0.89 4.43
CA PHE A 66 -14.57 -0.15 3.69
C PHE A 66 -15.50 -0.88 2.71
N GLN A 67 -16.73 -1.21 3.14
CA GLN A 67 -17.73 -1.84 2.29
C GLN A 67 -18.11 -0.94 1.10
N ARG A 68 -18.33 0.35 1.33
CA ARG A 68 -18.59 1.30 0.25
C ARG A 68 -17.48 1.32 -0.80
N LEU A 69 -16.21 1.28 -0.37
CA LEU A 69 -15.06 1.26 -1.27
C LEU A 69 -14.95 -0.06 -2.05
N ILE A 70 -15.37 -1.20 -1.47
CA ILE A 70 -15.52 -2.45 -2.22
C ILE A 70 -16.59 -2.29 -3.31
N ASP A 71 -17.76 -1.73 -2.95
CA ASP A 71 -18.88 -1.55 -3.88
C ASP A 71 -18.56 -0.58 -5.03
N GLU A 72 -17.64 0.35 -4.80
CA GLU A 72 -17.11 1.32 -5.78
C GLU A 72 -15.94 0.78 -6.63
N ASP A 73 -15.55 -0.49 -6.48
CA ASP A 73 -14.39 -1.12 -7.15
C ASP A 73 -13.08 -0.35 -6.93
N ALA A 74 -12.90 0.22 -5.73
CA ALA A 74 -11.78 1.10 -5.41
C ALA A 74 -10.48 0.35 -5.01
N PHE A 75 -10.52 -0.96 -4.84
CA PHE A 75 -9.39 -1.78 -4.39
C PHE A 75 -8.85 -2.69 -5.49
N LEU A 76 -7.52 -2.74 -5.63
CA LEU A 76 -6.86 -3.77 -6.44
C LEU A 76 -6.98 -5.17 -5.81
N GLU A 77 -6.94 -5.24 -4.47
CA GLU A 77 -7.14 -6.48 -3.69
C GLU A 77 -7.71 -6.18 -2.30
N TRP A 78 -8.41 -7.16 -1.71
CA TRP A 78 -8.85 -7.14 -0.31
C TRP A 78 -9.07 -8.57 0.20
N ALA A 79 -9.18 -8.72 1.53
CA ALA A 79 -9.39 -10.01 2.20
C ALA A 79 -10.43 -9.90 3.33
N ASN A 80 -11.11 -11.01 3.62
CA ASN A 80 -12.13 -11.15 4.67
C ASN A 80 -11.53 -11.44 6.05
#